data_AF-A0A7I7X5T0-F1
#
_entry.id   AF-A0A7I7X5T0-F1
#
_cell.length_a   1.000
_cell.length_b   1.000
_cell.length_c   1.000
_cell.angle_alpha   90.00
_cell.angle_beta   90.00
_cell.angle_gamma   90.00
#
_symmetry.space_group_name_H-M   'P 1'
#
loop_
_entity.id
_entity.type
_entity.pdbx_description
1 polymer ?
#
loop_
_entity_poly.entity_id
_entity_poly.type
_entity_poly.pdbx_seq_one_letter_code
_entity_poly.pdbx_strand_id
1 'polypeptide(L)'
;MSKADRRNASRASNRSARTDRNGVPNGLATIPLADPHALPADPSLGDLVKDATAQISTLVRAEVELARAEITRDVKKGLTGSVFFIAALVVLFYSTFFFFFFVAELLNVWLQSWAAYLIVFGLMLVFTVALALIGYLRVRRIRGPRKTIETVREARDALRPDPDRLHGASATAATDGKPTTDPSGW
;
A
#
# COMPACT_ATOMS: atom_id res chain seq x y z
N MET A 1 -48.27 0.72 5.42
CA MET A 1 -47.95 2.16 5.45
C MET A 1 -47.41 2.55 6.82
N SER A 2 -46.18 3.09 6.86
CA SER A 2 -45.39 3.33 8.08
C SER A 2 -45.18 4.82 8.33
N LYS A 3 -44.99 5.18 9.60
CA LYS A 3 -44.97 6.49 10.27
C LYS A 3 -43.95 7.53 9.75
N ALA A 4 -43.31 7.30 8.60
CA ALA A 4 -42.26 8.14 8.03
C ALA A 4 -42.79 9.30 7.15
N ASP A 5 -44.03 9.23 6.65
CA ASP A 5 -44.56 10.21 5.69
C ASP A 5 -45.02 11.56 6.30
N ARG A 6 -45.17 11.67 7.62
CA ARG A 6 -45.73 12.89 8.24
C ARG A 6 -44.77 14.05 8.42
N ARG A 7 -43.46 13.88 8.17
CA ARG A 7 -42.45 14.92 8.45
C ARG A 7 -42.20 15.89 7.31
N ASN A 8 -42.78 15.67 6.12
CA ASN A 8 -42.50 16.51 4.96
C ASN A 8 -43.60 17.54 4.61
N ALA A 9 -44.70 17.58 5.37
CA ALA A 9 -45.86 18.43 5.05
C ALA A 9 -45.80 19.85 5.65
N SER A 10 -44.80 20.18 6.46
CA SER A 10 -44.74 21.43 7.25
C SER A 10 -43.76 22.48 6.74
N ARG A 11 -43.23 22.35 5.51
CA ARG A 11 -42.22 23.26 4.97
C ARG A 11 -42.72 24.23 3.88
N ALA A 12 -44.03 24.31 3.68
CA ALA A 12 -44.65 25.02 2.54
C ALA A 12 -45.39 26.33 2.90
N SER A 13 -45.16 26.92 4.08
CA SER A 13 -45.98 28.06 4.55
C SER A 13 -45.23 29.38 4.76
N ASN A 14 -44.16 29.67 4.00
CA ASN A 14 -43.48 30.96 4.16
C ASN A 14 -42.90 31.55 2.87
N ARG A 15 -43.78 31.94 1.94
CA ARG A 15 -43.40 32.78 0.80
C ARG A 15 -44.46 33.86 0.57
N SER A 16 -44.52 34.83 1.49
CA SER A 16 -45.24 36.09 1.26
C SER A 16 -44.56 36.87 0.14
N ALA A 17 -45.13 36.79 -1.06
CA ALA A 17 -44.85 37.73 -2.13
C ALA A 17 -45.52 39.07 -1.80
N ARG A 18 -44.71 40.07 -1.42
CA ARG A 18 -45.14 41.46 -1.40
C ARG A 18 -45.21 41.94 -2.85
N THR A 19 -46.41 42.30 -3.30
CA THR A 19 -46.63 42.97 -4.59
C THR A 19 -46.84 44.46 -4.31
N ASP A 20 -45.91 45.30 -4.77
CA ASP A 20 -46.05 46.74 -4.81
C ASP A 20 -46.84 47.18 -6.06
N ARG A 21 -47.51 48.34 -5.97
CA ARG A 21 -48.49 48.85 -6.96
C ARG A 21 -47.86 49.49 -8.21
N ASN A 22 -46.66 49.07 -8.63
CA ASN A 22 -46.07 49.47 -9.90
C ASN A 22 -45.81 48.20 -10.71
N GLY A 23 -46.71 47.91 -11.66
CA GLY A 23 -46.79 46.64 -12.40
C GLY A 23 -45.63 46.35 -13.37
N VAL A 24 -44.41 46.26 -12.85
CA VAL A 24 -43.25 45.69 -13.54
C VAL A 24 -42.67 44.55 -12.70
N PRO A 25 -42.72 43.29 -13.17
CA PRO A 25 -42.03 42.20 -12.48
C PRO A 25 -40.51 42.45 -12.53
N ASN A 26 -39.89 42.70 -11.37
CA ASN A 26 -38.43 42.77 -11.17
C ASN A 26 -37.75 41.39 -11.29
N GLY A 27 -38.16 40.60 -12.27
CA GLY A 27 -37.71 39.24 -12.52
C GLY A 27 -37.40 38.98 -13.99
N LEU A 28 -37.15 40.03 -14.78
CA LEU A 28 -36.52 39.86 -16.08
C LEU A 28 -35.13 39.30 -15.82
N ALA A 29 -34.99 37.99 -16.06
CA ALA A 29 -33.72 37.32 -16.22
C ALA A 29 -32.96 38.11 -17.28
N THR A 30 -32.09 39.01 -16.83
CA THR A 30 -31.01 39.50 -17.66
C THR A 30 -30.21 38.24 -17.94
N ILE A 31 -30.39 37.69 -19.13
CA ILE A 31 -29.50 36.66 -19.65
C ILE A 31 -28.12 37.32 -19.52
N PRO A 32 -27.24 36.82 -18.62
CA PRO A 32 -25.90 37.34 -18.59
C PRO A 32 -25.34 37.02 -19.96
N LEU A 33 -25.06 38.06 -20.75
CA LEU A 33 -24.25 37.96 -21.96
C LEU A 33 -22.82 37.65 -21.50
N ALA A 34 -22.62 36.46 -20.93
CA ALA A 34 -21.32 35.84 -20.90
C ALA A 34 -21.10 35.39 -22.34
N ASP A 35 -20.31 36.18 -23.07
CA ASP A 35 -19.91 35.86 -24.42
C ASP A 35 -19.29 34.45 -24.42
N PRO A 36 -19.91 33.44 -25.07
CA PRO A 36 -19.33 32.11 -25.16
C PRO A 36 -18.01 32.10 -25.96
N HIS A 37 -17.64 33.23 -26.57
CA HIS A 37 -16.40 33.48 -27.28
C HIS A 37 -15.49 34.51 -26.59
N ALA A 38 -15.76 34.91 -25.35
CA ALA A 38 -14.73 35.56 -24.53
C ALA A 38 -13.60 34.54 -24.36
N LEU A 39 -12.54 34.70 -25.17
CA LEU A 39 -11.32 33.91 -25.07
C LEU A 39 -10.88 33.94 -23.61
N PRO A 40 -10.74 32.78 -22.94
CA PRO A 40 -10.14 32.74 -21.62
C PRO A 40 -8.85 33.55 -21.68
N ALA A 41 -8.61 34.43 -20.70
CA ALA A 41 -7.31 35.07 -20.56
C ALA A 41 -6.24 33.97 -20.70
N ASP A 42 -5.28 34.16 -21.61
CA ASP A 42 -4.27 33.15 -21.91
C ASP A 42 -3.72 32.62 -20.58
N PRO A 43 -3.86 31.31 -20.31
CA PRO A 43 -3.49 30.77 -19.02
C PRO A 43 -2.02 31.09 -18.78
N SER A 44 -1.72 31.66 -17.61
CA SER A 44 -0.35 32.02 -17.28
C SER A 44 0.51 30.76 -17.26
N LEU A 45 1.81 30.89 -17.50
CA LEU A 45 2.74 29.74 -17.44
C LEU A 45 2.60 28.95 -16.12
N GLY A 46 2.28 29.63 -15.02
CA GLY A 46 2.01 29.01 -13.72
C GLY A 46 0.73 28.17 -13.69
N ASP A 47 -0.32 28.60 -14.40
CA ASP A 47 -1.57 27.86 -14.51
C ASP A 47 -1.40 26.59 -15.35
N LEU A 48 -0.62 26.63 -16.45
CA LEU A 48 -0.31 25.43 -17.24
C LEU A 48 0.50 24.40 -16.45
N VAL A 49 1.51 24.83 -15.69
CA VAL A 49 2.33 23.93 -14.86
C VAL A 49 1.49 23.32 -13.74
N LYS A 50 0.59 24.09 -13.14
CA LYS A 50 -0.35 23.61 -12.11
C LYS A 50 -1.31 22.56 -12.68
N ASP A 51 -1.90 22.81 -13.85
CA ASP A 51 -2.82 21.86 -14.50
C ASP A 51 -2.10 20.59 -14.97
N ALA A 52 -0.91 20.71 -15.56
CA ALA A 52 -0.11 19.56 -15.96
C ALA A 52 0.27 18.70 -14.74
N THR A 53 0.66 19.32 -13.62
CA THR A 53 0.99 18.62 -12.37
C THR A 53 -0.26 17.93 -11.78
N ALA A 54 -1.42 18.58 -11.86
CA ALA A 54 -2.69 17.99 -11.40
C ALA A 54 -3.10 16.77 -12.26
N GLN A 55 -2.91 16.83 -13.58
CA GLN A 55 -3.19 15.71 -14.48
C GLN A 55 -2.25 14.53 -14.24
N ILE A 56 -0.96 14.79 -14.09
CA ILE A 56 0.02 13.75 -13.74
C ILE A 56 -0.33 13.11 -12.39
N SER A 57 -0.69 13.91 -11.39
CA SER A 57 -1.12 13.41 -10.08
C SER A 57 -2.35 12.50 -10.19
N THR A 58 -3.29 12.86 -11.07
CA THR A 58 -4.50 12.07 -11.35
C THR A 58 -4.16 10.74 -12.04
N LEU A 59 -3.25 10.75 -13.02
CA LEU A 59 -2.79 9.53 -13.71
C LEU A 59 -2.06 8.58 -12.75
N VAL A 60 -1.11 9.10 -11.96
CA VAL A 60 -0.38 8.31 -10.96
C VAL A 60 -1.35 7.70 -9.95
N ARG A 61 -2.35 8.47 -9.51
CA ARG A 61 -3.37 7.97 -8.60
C ARG A 61 -4.20 6.85 -9.22
N ALA A 62 -4.60 6.99 -10.48
CA ALA A 62 -5.35 5.97 -11.22
C ALA A 62 -4.53 4.67 -11.40
N GLU A 63 -3.25 4.79 -11.76
CA GLU A 63 -2.35 3.64 -11.93
C GLU A 63 -2.15 2.90 -10.59
N VAL A 64 -1.97 3.64 -9.50
CA VAL A 64 -1.86 3.07 -8.14
C VAL A 64 -3.16 2.40 -7.73
N GLU A 65 -4.32 2.98 -8.03
CA GLU A 65 -5.63 2.39 -7.71
C GLU A 65 -5.86 1.10 -8.49
N LEU A 66 -5.47 1.06 -9.77
CA LEU A 66 -5.53 -0.13 -10.60
C LEU A 66 -4.59 -1.23 -10.05
N ALA A 67 -3.33 -0.90 -9.79
CA ALA A 67 -2.35 -1.83 -9.24
C ALA A 67 -2.81 -2.37 -7.87
N ARG A 68 -3.38 -1.53 -7.01
CA ARG A 68 -3.96 -1.96 -5.74
C ARG A 68 -5.14 -2.91 -5.95
N ALA A 69 -6.02 -2.64 -6.92
CA ALA A 69 -7.15 -3.52 -7.22
C ALA A 69 -6.69 -4.89 -7.73
N GLU A 70 -5.69 -4.94 -8.60
CA GLU A 70 -5.11 -6.18 -9.11
C GLU A 70 -4.42 -6.99 -8.02
N ILE A 71 -3.53 -6.36 -7.23
CA ILE A 71 -2.86 -7.01 -6.09
C ILE A 71 -3.90 -7.54 -5.10
N THR A 72 -4.92 -6.74 -4.75
CA THR A 72 -5.97 -7.18 -3.81
C THR A 72 -6.76 -8.37 -4.36
N ARG A 73 -7.06 -8.37 -5.67
CA ARG A 73 -7.73 -9.49 -6.34
C ARG A 73 -6.88 -10.75 -6.28
N ASP A 74 -5.59 -10.65 -6.53
CA ASP A 74 -4.68 -11.79 -6.54
C ASP A 74 -4.39 -12.30 -5.13
N VAL A 75 -4.26 -11.42 -4.15
CA VAL A 75 -4.22 -11.80 -2.72
C VAL A 75 -5.49 -12.56 -2.33
N LYS A 76 -6.67 -12.09 -2.76
CA LYS A 76 -7.94 -12.76 -2.46
C LYS A 76 -8.02 -14.15 -3.09
N LYS A 77 -7.61 -14.29 -4.36
CA LYS A 77 -7.52 -15.61 -5.04
C LYS A 77 -6.53 -16.53 -4.33
N GLY A 78 -5.34 -16.01 -4.00
CA GLY A 78 -4.31 -16.75 -3.27
C GLY A 78 -4.79 -17.22 -1.90
N LEU A 79 -5.53 -16.37 -1.18
CA LEU A 79 -6.13 -16.71 0.10
C LEU A 79 -7.15 -17.83 -0.04
N THR A 80 -8.07 -17.74 -1.00
CA THR A 80 -9.05 -18.81 -1.25
C THR A 80 -8.36 -20.12 -1.62
N GLY A 81 -7.31 -20.09 -2.45
CA GLY A 81 -6.50 -21.29 -2.75
C GLY A 81 -5.77 -21.85 -1.54
N SER A 82 -5.27 -20.98 -0.65
CA SER A 82 -4.55 -21.39 0.56
C SER A 82 -5.42 -22.16 1.56
N VAL A 83 -6.74 -21.94 1.57
CA VAL A 83 -7.68 -22.68 2.44
C VAL A 83 -7.62 -24.18 2.14
N PHE A 84 -7.65 -24.56 0.86
CA PHE A 84 -7.56 -25.96 0.46
C PHE A 84 -6.20 -26.56 0.78
N PHE A 85 -5.12 -25.77 0.64
CA PHE A 85 -3.79 -26.24 1.01
C PHE A 85 -3.66 -26.48 2.52
N ILE A 86 -4.18 -25.55 3.34
CA ILE A 86 -4.21 -25.72 4.80
C ILE A 86 -5.07 -26.95 5.17
N ALA A 87 -6.25 -27.10 4.57
CA ALA A 87 -7.10 -28.26 4.80
C ALA A 87 -6.40 -29.57 4.40
N ALA A 88 -5.72 -29.60 3.25
CA ALA A 88 -4.95 -30.75 2.80
C ALA A 88 -3.79 -31.08 3.75
N LEU A 89 -3.06 -30.07 4.24
CA LEU A 89 -1.99 -30.27 5.23
C LEU A 89 -2.52 -30.81 6.56
N VAL A 90 -3.67 -30.32 7.03
CA VAL A 90 -4.32 -30.84 8.25
C VAL A 90 -4.71 -32.30 8.05
N VAL A 91 -5.37 -32.64 6.94
CA VAL A 91 -5.73 -34.02 6.62
C VAL A 91 -4.48 -34.90 6.54
N LEU A 92 -3.46 -34.48 5.80
CA LEU A 92 -2.18 -35.21 5.69
C LEU A 92 -1.52 -35.44 7.05
N PHE A 93 -1.54 -34.43 7.94
CA PHE A 93 -1.02 -34.54 9.29
C PHE A 93 -1.76 -35.60 10.10
N TYR A 94 -3.10 -35.57 10.12
CA TYR A 94 -3.89 -36.59 10.81
C TYR A 94 -3.76 -37.98 10.16
N SER A 95 -3.67 -38.07 8.83
CA SER A 95 -3.45 -39.32 8.11
C SER A 95 -2.12 -39.99 8.47
N THR A 96 -1.11 -39.21 8.89
CA THR A 96 0.18 -39.76 9.32
C THR A 96 0.03 -40.69 10.53
N PHE A 97 -0.86 -40.37 11.49
CA PHE A 97 -1.16 -41.27 12.60
C PHE A 97 -1.71 -42.61 12.09
N PHE A 98 -2.74 -42.58 11.25
CA PHE A 98 -3.34 -43.79 10.68
C PHE A 98 -2.35 -44.58 9.82
N PHE A 99 -1.46 -43.91 9.09
CA PHE A 99 -0.41 -44.56 8.32
C PHE A 99 0.54 -45.36 9.20
N PHE A 100 1.02 -44.79 10.31
CA PHE A 100 1.90 -45.54 11.23
C PHE A 100 1.17 -46.66 11.97
N PHE A 101 -0.10 -46.49 12.34
CA PHE A 101 -0.92 -47.59 12.86
C PHE A 101 -1.08 -48.71 11.82
N PHE A 102 -1.36 -48.36 10.56
CA PHE A 102 -1.43 -49.31 9.47
C PHE A 102 -0.11 -50.07 9.29
N VAL A 103 1.04 -49.38 9.30
CA VAL A 103 2.35 -50.03 9.21
C VAL A 103 2.59 -50.96 10.40
N ALA A 104 2.23 -50.54 11.62
CA ALA A 104 2.37 -51.38 12.80
C ALA A 104 1.52 -52.66 12.69
N GLU A 105 0.27 -52.53 12.26
CA GLU A 105 -0.63 -53.67 12.07
C GLU A 105 -0.19 -54.56 10.91
N LEU A 106 0.34 -53.98 9.83
CA LEU A 106 0.90 -54.73 8.72
C LEU A 106 2.10 -55.57 9.18
N LEU A 107 3.00 -54.99 9.99
CA LEU A 107 4.14 -55.73 10.56
C LEU A 107 3.69 -56.80 11.56
N ASN A 108 2.60 -56.57 12.29
CA ASN A 108 2.01 -57.51 13.24
C ASN A 108 1.54 -58.82 12.58
N VAL A 109 1.36 -58.85 11.26
CA VAL A 109 1.05 -60.10 10.51
C VAL A 109 2.21 -61.10 10.56
N TRP A 110 3.46 -60.62 10.59
CA TRP A 110 4.66 -61.48 10.57
C TRP A 110 5.46 -61.44 11.87
N LEU A 111 5.26 -60.43 12.72
CA LEU A 111 5.99 -60.21 13.97
C LEU A 111 5.06 -60.20 15.17
N GLN A 112 5.62 -60.45 16.35
CA GLN A 112 4.90 -60.24 17.60
C GLN A 112 4.58 -58.75 17.81
N SER A 113 3.39 -58.44 18.33
CA SER A 113 2.86 -57.07 18.37
C SER A 113 3.82 -56.07 19.01
N TRP A 114 4.46 -56.43 20.13
CA TRP A 114 5.42 -55.55 20.80
C TRP A 114 6.61 -55.16 19.91
N ALA A 115 7.10 -56.07 19.07
CA ALA A 115 8.23 -55.83 18.18
C ALA A 115 7.82 -54.95 17.00
N ALA A 116 6.62 -55.18 16.45
CA ALA A 116 6.06 -54.35 15.38
C ALA A 116 5.94 -52.88 15.82
N TYR A 117 5.37 -52.60 16.99
CA TYR A 117 5.25 -51.24 17.51
C TYR A 117 6.61 -50.59 17.82
N LEU A 118 7.59 -51.35 18.33
CA LEU A 118 8.95 -50.81 18.55
C LEU A 118 9.65 -50.43 17.26
N ILE A 119 9.50 -51.23 16.19
CA ILE A 119 10.08 -50.91 14.88
C ILE A 119 9.44 -49.64 14.32
N VAL A 120 8.13 -49.53 14.37
CA VAL A 120 7.42 -48.32 13.90
C VAL A 120 7.82 -47.10 14.72
N PHE A 121 7.96 -47.23 16.04
CA PHE A 121 8.47 -46.16 16.88
C PHE A 121 9.89 -45.73 16.47
N GLY A 122 10.79 -46.68 16.19
CA GLY A 122 12.12 -46.40 15.66
C GLY A 122 12.07 -45.66 14.32
N LEU A 123 11.20 -46.07 13.40
CA LEU A 123 10.98 -45.40 12.11
C LEU A 123 10.48 -43.95 12.31
N MET A 124 9.56 -43.72 13.25
CA MET A 124 9.08 -42.38 13.58
C MET A 124 10.21 -41.49 14.10
N LEU A 125 11.09 -41.99 14.97
CA LEU A 125 12.25 -41.20 15.44
C LEU A 125 13.17 -40.81 14.29
N VAL A 126 13.50 -41.74 13.40
CA VAL A 126 14.33 -41.46 12.22
C VAL A 126 13.66 -40.41 11.32
N PHE A 127 12.36 -40.56 11.06
CA PHE A 127 11.60 -39.63 10.24
C PHE A 127 11.55 -38.23 10.88
N THR A 128 11.30 -38.13 12.19
CA THR A 128 11.31 -36.87 12.94
C THR A 128 12.67 -36.19 12.88
N VAL A 129 13.76 -36.94 13.10
CA VAL A 129 15.12 -36.38 13.02
C VAL A 129 15.43 -35.88 11.61
N ALA A 130 15.05 -36.63 10.57
CA ALA A 130 15.22 -36.21 9.18
C ALA A 130 14.46 -34.91 8.87
N LEU A 131 13.19 -34.81 9.24
CA LEU A 131 12.39 -33.60 9.05
C LEU A 131 12.93 -32.42 9.84
N ALA A 132 13.30 -32.62 11.11
CA ALA A 132 13.89 -31.59 11.96
C ALA A 132 15.21 -31.08 11.36
N LEU A 133 16.05 -31.97 10.84
CA LEU A 133 17.31 -31.60 10.21
C LEU A 133 17.08 -30.83 8.91
N ILE A 134 16.19 -31.29 8.02
CA ILE A 134 15.85 -30.59 6.78
C ILE A 134 15.27 -29.20 7.10
N GLY A 135 14.36 -29.12 8.08
CA GLY A 135 13.79 -27.86 8.56
C GLY A 135 14.85 -26.91 9.09
N TYR A 136 15.75 -27.41 9.94
CA TYR A 136 16.87 -26.65 10.47
C TYR A 136 17.81 -26.14 9.37
N LEU A 137 18.17 -27.00 8.42
CA LEU A 137 19.01 -26.62 7.27
C LEU A 137 18.34 -25.57 6.40
N ARG A 138 17.02 -25.67 6.20
CA ARG A 138 16.26 -24.68 5.42
C ARG A 138 16.23 -23.33 6.13
N VAL A 139 15.94 -23.30 7.42
CA VAL A 139 15.93 -22.07 8.24
C VAL A 139 17.32 -21.44 8.29
N ARG A 140 18.37 -22.24 8.49
CA ARG A 140 19.75 -21.75 8.52
C ARG A 140 20.22 -21.17 7.17
N ARG A 141 19.63 -21.61 6.07
CA ARG A 141 19.91 -21.08 4.72
C ARG A 141 19.25 -19.73 4.47
N ILE A 142 18.23 -19.35 5.24
CA ILE A 142 17.62 -18.03 5.18
C ILE A 142 18.61 -17.03 5.81
N ARG A 143 19.53 -16.53 4.99
CA ARG A 143 20.34 -15.36 5.35
C ARG A 143 19.37 -14.18 5.43
N GLY A 144 19.23 -13.58 6.60
CA GLY A 144 18.36 -12.40 6.80
C GLY A 144 18.67 -11.28 5.79
N PRO A 145 17.77 -10.30 5.61
CA PRO A 145 17.87 -9.26 4.58
C PRO A 145 19.02 -8.28 4.88
N ARG A 146 20.26 -8.72 4.66
CA ARG A 146 21.48 -7.93 4.89
C ARG A 146 21.48 -6.64 4.09
N LYS A 147 21.02 -6.71 2.83
CA LYS A 147 20.91 -5.54 1.95
C LYS A 147 19.95 -4.48 2.47
N THR A 148 18.83 -4.87 3.09
CA THR A 148 17.87 -3.93 3.70
C THR A 148 18.43 -3.31 4.98
N ILE A 149 19.20 -4.07 5.76
CA ILE A 149 19.86 -3.55 6.96
C ILE A 149 20.99 -2.58 6.58
N GLU A 150 21.72 -2.88 5.50
CA GLU A 150 22.77 -2.02 4.95
C GLU A 150 22.19 -0.71 4.38
N THR A 151 21.15 -0.77 3.56
CA THR A 151 20.53 0.45 3.01
C THR A 151 19.89 1.34 4.08
N VAL A 152 19.28 0.75 5.11
CA VAL A 152 18.72 1.52 6.25
C VAL A 152 19.86 2.11 7.11
N ARG A 153 20.98 1.40 7.28
CA ARG A 153 22.16 1.94 7.96
C ARG A 153 22.78 3.09 7.19
N GLU A 154 22.96 2.94 5.89
CA GLU A 154 23.54 3.96 5.01
C GLU A 154 22.65 5.21 4.94
N ALA A 155 21.33 5.03 4.83
CA ALA A 155 20.38 6.14 4.94
C ALA A 155 20.48 6.84 6.30
N ARG A 156 20.57 6.09 7.40
CA ARG A 156 20.73 6.66 8.75
C ARG A 156 22.04 7.41 8.92
N ASP A 157 23.14 6.89 8.38
CA ASP A 157 24.46 7.52 8.48
C ASP A 157 24.56 8.74 7.54
N ALA A 158 23.88 8.76 6.40
CA ALA A 158 23.75 9.94 5.54
C ALA A 158 22.91 11.07 6.18
N LEU A 159 21.99 10.72 7.08
CA LEU A 159 21.13 11.65 7.83
C LEU A 159 21.77 12.14 9.15
N ARG A 160 22.96 11.65 9.52
CA ARG A 160 23.70 12.19 10.67
C ARG A 160 24.33 13.54 10.28
N PRO A 161 24.05 14.63 11.02
CA PRO A 161 24.74 15.90 10.82
C PRO A 161 26.22 15.73 11.08
N ASP A 162 27.05 15.97 10.07
CA ASP A 162 28.50 15.97 10.16
C ASP A 162 28.95 17.24 10.92
N PRO A 163 29.52 17.12 12.14
CA PRO A 163 29.98 18.28 12.90
C PRO A 163 31.12 19.03 12.20
N ASP A 164 31.86 18.39 11.29
CA ASP A 164 33.00 19.00 10.59
C ASP A 164 32.55 19.91 9.43
N ARG A 165 31.34 19.70 8.88
CA ARG A 165 30.75 20.61 7.86
C ARG A 165 30.39 21.99 8.42
N LEU A 166 30.20 22.09 9.74
CA LEU A 166 29.95 23.38 10.40
C LEU A 166 31.24 24.21 10.55
N HIS A 167 32.41 23.59 10.45
CA HIS A 167 33.71 24.27 10.53
C HIS A 167 34.26 24.72 9.17
N GLY A 168 33.87 24.05 8.07
CA GLY A 168 34.31 24.40 6.71
C GLY A 168 33.52 25.51 6.02
N ALA A 169 32.23 25.67 6.34
CA ALA A 169 31.37 26.67 5.70
C ALA A 169 31.74 28.13 6.08
N SER A 170 32.47 28.32 7.18
CA SER A 170 32.91 29.63 7.65
C SER A 170 34.24 30.09 7.02
N ALA A 171 34.99 29.21 6.34
CA ALA A 171 36.30 29.53 5.79
C ALA A 171 36.27 29.95 4.30
N THR A 172 35.26 29.53 3.54
CA THR A 172 35.14 29.81 2.09
C THR A 172 34.36 31.08 1.75
N ALA A 173 33.64 31.67 2.70
CA ALA A 173 32.89 32.92 2.48
C ALA A 173 33.76 34.21 2.58
N ALA A 174 35.05 34.10 2.91
CA ALA A 174 35.88 35.25 3.28
C ALA A 174 36.93 35.69 2.24
N THR A 175 36.97 35.11 1.02
CA THR A 175 38.05 35.42 0.04
C THR A 175 37.56 35.75 -1.38
N ASP A 176 36.47 36.50 -1.53
CA ASP A 176 36.07 37.01 -2.86
C ASP A 176 35.68 38.49 -2.84
N GLY A 177 36.60 39.31 -2.33
CA GLY A 177 36.47 40.76 -2.27
C GLY A 177 37.71 41.44 -2.84
N LYS A 178 37.92 41.37 -4.17
CA LYS A 178 38.88 42.24 -4.85
C LYS A 178 38.13 43.14 -5.83
N PRO A 179 38.13 44.48 -5.65
CA PRO A 179 37.42 45.38 -6.53
C PRO A 179 38.14 45.47 -7.88
N THR A 180 37.44 45.11 -8.95
CA THR A 180 37.83 45.37 -10.34
C THR A 180 37.79 46.88 -10.58
N THR A 181 38.95 47.53 -10.54
CA THR A 181 39.13 48.89 -11.05
C THR A 181 39.16 48.85 -12.57
N ASP A 182 38.21 49.55 -13.19
CA ASP A 182 38.18 49.95 -14.59
C ASP A 182 39.24 51.04 -14.87
N PRO A 183 40.13 50.87 -15.86
CA PRO A 183 40.84 51.97 -16.46
C PRO A 183 40.34 52.17 -17.90
N SER A 184 39.62 53.27 -18.10
CA SER A 184 39.47 53.90 -19.40
C SER A 184 40.85 54.20 -20.01
N GLY A 185 41.05 53.75 -21.24
CA GLY A 185 42.22 54.06 -22.06
C GLY A 185 42.05 53.47 -23.46
N TRP A 186 41.85 54.37 -24.42
CA TRP A 186 41.58 54.21 -25.86
C TRP A 186 40.10 54.12 -26.28
#